data_AF-A0A0J9E3I0-F1
#
_entry.id   AF-A0A0J9E3I0-F1
#
_cell.length_a   1.000
_cell.length_b   1.000
_cell.length_c   1.000
_cell.angle_alpha   90.00
_cell.angle_beta   90.00
_cell.angle_gamma   90.00
#
_symmetry.space_group_name_H-M   'P 1'
#
loop_
_entity.id
_entity.type
_entity.pdbx_description
1 polymer ?
#
loop_
_entity_poly.entity_id
_entity_poly.type
_entity_poly.pdbx_seq_one_letter_code
_entity_poly.pdbx_strand_id
1 'polypeptide(L)'
;MTVGGTQMQALARVTDLRLLGAERDVAAAQKACLQADALVAQAQRAVADFDAGYPQKRAELSASFGTRMYLSEDLDHLRAAVAALQDERAPLADSQAQAEMAREAAECLLRDCLARRAELTACKYKREELAQTLIQRESKSAEIRAEQVCE
;
A
#
# COMPACT_ATOMS: atom_id res chain seq x y z
N MET A 1 -12.44 1.65 46.55
CA MET A 1 -11.85 1.66 45.18
C MET A 1 -12.10 0.28 44.57
N THR A 2 -13.00 0.19 43.58
CA THR A 2 -13.39 -1.08 42.97
C THR A 2 -12.31 -1.53 41.98
N VAL A 3 -11.81 -2.76 42.14
CA VAL A 3 -10.79 -3.39 41.28
C VAL A 3 -11.20 -3.42 39.80
N GLY A 4 -12.52 -3.35 39.50
CA GLY A 4 -13.04 -3.24 38.13
C GLY A 4 -12.74 -1.90 37.44
N GLY A 5 -12.61 -0.80 38.17
CA GLY A 5 -12.35 0.53 37.59
C GLY A 5 -10.92 0.66 37.03
N THR A 6 -9.93 0.06 37.69
CA THR A 6 -8.53 0.12 37.27
C THR A 6 -8.24 -0.81 36.09
N GLN A 7 -8.87 -1.98 36.03
CA GLN A 7 -8.75 -2.91 34.89
C GLN A 7 -9.39 -2.35 33.61
N MET A 8 -10.57 -1.73 33.70
CA MET A 8 -11.23 -1.10 32.54
C MET A 8 -10.45 0.11 32.01
N GLN A 9 -9.83 0.90 32.89
CA GLN A 9 -8.92 1.97 32.47
C GLN A 9 -7.65 1.45 31.78
N ALA A 10 -7.08 0.34 32.27
CA ALA A 10 -5.93 -0.28 31.62
C ALA A 10 -6.28 -0.79 30.20
N LEU A 11 -7.42 -1.47 30.05
CA LEU A 11 -7.92 -1.92 28.76
C LEU A 11 -8.22 -0.76 27.80
N ALA A 12 -8.74 0.36 28.32
CA ALA A 12 -8.92 1.59 27.55
C ALA A 12 -7.60 2.08 26.94
N ARG A 13 -6.58 2.24 27.80
CA ARG A 13 -5.25 2.70 27.40
C ARG A 13 -4.61 1.77 26.37
N VAL A 14 -4.70 0.46 26.56
CA VAL A 14 -4.17 -0.52 25.59
C VAL A 14 -4.89 -0.40 24.24
N THR A 15 -6.20 -0.20 24.24
CA THR A 15 -6.98 -0.04 23.00
C THR A 15 -6.61 1.24 22.27
N ASP A 16 -6.51 2.37 22.99
CA ASP A 16 -6.11 3.65 22.38
C ASP A 16 -4.67 3.61 21.83
N LEU A 17 -3.73 2.97 22.55
CA LEU A 17 -2.37 2.77 22.05
C LEU A 17 -2.33 1.89 20.79
N ARG A 18 -3.14 0.83 20.73
CA ARG A 18 -3.25 -0.02 19.54
C ARG A 18 -3.86 0.74 18.37
N LEU A 19 -4.86 1.59 18.61
CA LEU A 19 -5.47 2.42 17.58
C LEU A 19 -4.46 3.43 17.01
N LEU A 20 -3.70 4.11 17.88
CA LEU A 20 -2.61 5.00 17.47
C LEU A 20 -1.54 4.25 16.67
N GLY A 21 -1.20 3.01 17.06
CA GLY A 21 -0.31 2.14 16.28
C GLY A 21 -0.87 1.87 14.87
N ALA A 22 -2.13 1.45 14.78
CA ALA A 22 -2.78 1.18 13.51
C ALA A 22 -2.93 2.43 12.62
N GLU A 23 -3.14 3.61 13.19
CA GLU A 23 -3.13 4.87 12.45
C GLU A 23 -1.76 5.19 11.85
N ARG A 24 -0.68 4.91 12.59
CA ARG A 24 0.69 5.04 12.07
C ARG A 24 0.98 4.03 10.96
N ASP A 25 0.50 2.80 11.12
CA ASP A 25 0.65 1.76 10.11
C ASP A 25 -0.10 2.13 8.82
N VAL A 26 -1.32 2.66 8.93
CA VAL A 26 -2.08 3.19 7.78
C VAL A 26 -1.31 4.33 7.09
N ALA A 27 -0.76 5.27 7.85
CA ALA A 27 0.03 6.37 7.28
C ALA A 27 1.30 5.87 6.57
N ALA A 28 1.97 4.86 7.13
CA ALA A 28 3.13 4.23 6.50
C ALA A 28 2.75 3.49 5.21
N ALA A 29 1.63 2.75 5.22
CA ALA A 29 1.11 2.06 4.05
C ALA A 29 0.69 3.03 2.94
N GLN A 30 0.02 4.14 3.29
CA GLN A 30 -0.31 5.21 2.33
C GLN A 30 0.94 5.80 1.69
N LYS A 31 1.98 6.04 2.48
CA LYS A 31 3.26 6.51 1.96
C LYS A 31 3.89 5.49 0.99
N ALA A 32 3.82 4.20 1.31
CA ALA A 32 4.29 3.14 0.43
C ALA A 32 3.52 3.10 -0.91
N CYS A 33 2.20 3.28 -0.89
CA CYS A 33 1.41 3.40 -2.12
C CYS A 33 1.87 4.59 -2.98
N LEU A 34 2.05 5.77 -2.38
CA LEU A 34 2.53 6.96 -3.11
C LEU A 34 3.92 6.75 -3.73
N GLN A 35 4.79 6.03 -3.03
CA GLN A 35 6.11 5.68 -3.54
C GLN A 35 6.03 4.68 -4.70
N ALA A 36 5.16 3.68 -4.60
CA ALA A 36 4.95 2.71 -5.66
C ALA A 36 4.32 3.37 -6.92
N ASP A 37 3.36 4.27 -6.75
CA ASP A 37 2.78 5.05 -7.85
C ASP A 37 3.85 5.89 -8.58
N ALA A 38 4.77 6.49 -7.83
CA ALA A 38 5.88 7.24 -8.41
C ALA A 38 6.83 6.33 -9.21
N LEU A 39 7.11 5.11 -8.73
CA LEU A 39 7.92 4.12 -9.46
C LEU A 39 7.24 3.65 -10.74
N VAL A 40 5.93 3.39 -10.69
CA VAL A 40 5.13 3.03 -11.88
C VAL A 40 5.19 4.16 -12.91
N ALA A 41 4.96 5.41 -12.48
CA ALA A 41 5.04 6.57 -13.38
C ALA A 41 6.44 6.73 -13.99
N GLN A 42 7.50 6.49 -13.21
CA GLN A 42 8.87 6.52 -13.71
C GLN A 42 9.14 5.43 -14.73
N ALA A 43 8.72 4.19 -14.47
CA ALA A 43 8.90 3.07 -15.38
C ALA A 43 8.12 3.27 -16.69
N GLN A 44 6.87 3.70 -16.61
CA GLN A 44 6.05 4.04 -17.77
C GLN A 44 6.67 5.16 -18.61
N ARG A 45 7.26 6.17 -17.96
CA ARG A 45 7.96 7.24 -18.65
C ARG A 45 9.21 6.73 -19.37
N ALA A 46 10.00 5.87 -18.75
CA ALA A 46 11.18 5.29 -19.38
C ALA A 46 10.82 4.45 -20.62
N VAL A 47 9.73 3.67 -20.56
CA VAL A 47 9.20 2.93 -21.72
C VAL A 47 8.73 3.89 -22.81
N ALA A 48 7.98 4.94 -22.45
CA ALA A 48 7.50 5.93 -23.40
C ALA A 48 8.64 6.69 -24.09
N ASP A 49 9.68 7.06 -23.35
CA ASP A 49 10.87 7.73 -23.87
C ASP A 49 11.64 6.81 -24.85
N PHE A 50 11.75 5.52 -24.52
CA PHE A 50 12.33 4.52 -25.44
C PHE A 50 11.49 4.38 -26.73
N ASP A 51 10.18 4.18 -26.59
CA ASP A 51 9.27 3.99 -27.72
C ASP A 51 9.19 5.25 -28.61
N ALA A 52 9.33 6.45 -28.03
CA ALA A 52 9.41 7.71 -28.78
C ALA A 52 10.72 7.86 -29.57
N GLY A 53 11.84 7.36 -29.02
CA GLY A 53 13.14 7.34 -29.71
C GLY A 53 13.29 6.21 -30.74
N TYR A 54 12.47 5.16 -30.62
CA TYR A 54 12.56 3.97 -31.47
C TYR A 54 12.43 4.23 -32.98
N PRO A 55 11.50 5.08 -33.47
CA PRO A 55 11.41 5.39 -34.91
C PRO A 55 12.70 5.97 -35.48
N GLN A 56 13.39 6.84 -34.73
CA GLN A 56 14.65 7.43 -35.16
C GLN A 56 15.77 6.39 -35.17
N LYS A 57 15.93 5.60 -34.09
CA LYS A 57 16.89 4.49 -34.05
C LYS A 57 16.67 3.51 -35.21
N ARG A 58 15.40 3.17 -35.50
CA ARG A 58 15.02 2.33 -36.63
C ARG A 58 15.37 2.98 -37.98
N ALA A 59 15.14 4.29 -38.15
CA ALA A 59 15.48 4.99 -39.37
C ALA A 59 17.00 5.04 -39.61
N GLU A 60 17.79 5.27 -38.56
CA GLU A 60 19.26 5.24 -38.58
C GLU A 60 19.79 3.85 -38.98
N LEU A 61 19.25 2.79 -38.39
CA LEU A 61 19.53 1.42 -38.82
C LEU A 61 19.15 1.21 -40.30
N SER A 62 17.94 1.61 -40.69
CA SER A 62 17.47 1.43 -42.07
C SER A 62 18.33 2.19 -43.08
N ALA A 63 18.83 3.38 -42.73
CA ALA A 63 19.74 4.16 -43.58
C ALA A 63 21.13 3.49 -43.69
N SER A 64 21.61 2.88 -42.60
CA SER A 64 22.89 2.16 -42.55
C SER A 64 22.89 0.92 -43.45
N PHE A 65 21.74 0.25 -43.56
CA PHE A 65 21.59 -0.98 -44.36
C PHE A 65 20.96 -0.76 -45.75
N GLY A 66 20.31 0.37 -46.00
CA GLY A 66 19.57 0.64 -47.24
C GLY A 66 20.40 0.85 -48.51
N THR A 67 21.73 1.01 -48.39
CA THR A 67 22.63 1.25 -49.55
C THR A 67 23.63 0.12 -49.83
N ARG A 68 23.82 -0.85 -48.93
CA ARG A 68 24.80 -1.94 -49.07
C ARG A 68 24.38 -3.19 -48.30
N MET A 69 23.34 -3.90 -48.75
CA MET A 69 23.08 -5.27 -48.29
C MET A 69 23.40 -6.25 -49.42
N TYR A 70 24.68 -6.51 -49.63
CA TYR A 70 25.15 -7.44 -50.67
C TYR A 70 25.90 -8.64 -50.09
N LEU A 71 26.19 -8.66 -48.78
CA LEU A 71 26.99 -9.68 -48.10
C LEU A 71 26.23 -10.27 -46.89
N SER A 72 26.53 -11.52 -46.52
CA SER A 72 25.89 -12.17 -45.36
C SER A 72 26.21 -11.47 -44.04
N GLU A 73 27.39 -10.84 -43.94
CA GLU A 73 27.84 -10.06 -42.77
C GLU A 73 26.91 -8.87 -42.48
N ASP A 74 26.30 -8.25 -43.51
CA ASP A 74 25.36 -7.14 -43.34
C ASP A 74 24.05 -7.60 -42.68
N LEU A 75 23.61 -8.83 -42.95
CA LEU A 75 22.42 -9.43 -42.32
C LEU A 75 22.68 -9.81 -40.87
N ASP A 76 23.88 -10.29 -40.55
CA ASP A 76 24.27 -10.60 -39.17
C ASP A 76 24.42 -9.32 -38.33
N HIS A 77 24.95 -8.23 -38.91
CA HIS A 77 24.96 -6.92 -38.26
C HIS A 77 23.55 -6.36 -38.02
N LEU A 78 22.62 -6.51 -38.97
CA LEU A 78 21.22 -6.10 -38.75
C LEU A 78 20.58 -6.90 -37.62
N ARG A 79 20.80 -8.22 -37.58
CA ARG A 79 20.32 -9.08 -36.49
C ARG A 79 20.87 -8.66 -35.14
N ALA A 80 22.17 -8.36 -35.07
CA ALA A 80 22.82 -7.88 -33.85
C ALA A 80 22.24 -6.53 -33.38
N ALA A 81 21.98 -5.60 -34.32
CA ALA A 81 21.39 -4.30 -33.99
C ALA A 81 19.93 -4.41 -33.50
N VAL A 82 19.13 -5.31 -34.10
CA VAL A 82 17.77 -5.59 -33.63
C VAL A 82 17.81 -6.25 -32.24
N ALA A 83 18.72 -7.20 -32.02
CA ALA A 83 18.90 -7.83 -30.72
C ALA A 83 19.30 -6.80 -29.65
N ALA A 84 20.21 -5.87 -29.95
CA ALA A 84 20.59 -4.81 -29.04
C ALA A 84 19.40 -3.90 -28.64
N LEU A 85 18.51 -3.56 -29.59
CA LEU A 85 17.29 -2.80 -29.28
C LEU A 85 16.30 -3.58 -28.41
N GLN A 86 16.23 -4.91 -28.58
CA GLN A 86 15.42 -5.77 -27.73
C GLN A 86 16.01 -5.87 -26.33
N ASP A 87 17.33 -6.00 -26.22
CA ASP A 87 18.07 -6.03 -24.95
C ASP A 87 17.98 -4.69 -24.20
N GLU A 88 17.85 -3.56 -24.91
CA GLU A 88 17.56 -2.26 -24.29
C GLU A 88 16.12 -2.16 -23.78
N ARG A 89 15.15 -2.76 -24.48
CA ARG A 89 13.71 -2.66 -24.14
C ARG A 89 13.28 -3.65 -23.06
N ALA A 90 13.85 -4.85 -23.04
CA ALA A 90 13.55 -5.90 -22.06
C ALA A 90 13.63 -5.41 -20.59
N PRO A 91 14.73 -4.77 -20.13
CA PRO A 91 14.82 -4.32 -18.74
C PRO A 91 13.80 -3.22 -18.39
N LEU A 92 13.34 -2.44 -19.37
CA LEU A 92 12.28 -1.43 -19.16
C LEU A 92 10.93 -2.11 -18.91
N ALA A 93 10.61 -3.16 -19.67
CA ALA A 93 9.41 -3.96 -19.47
C ALA A 93 9.44 -4.68 -18.11
N ASP A 94 10.59 -5.27 -17.76
CA ASP A 94 10.78 -5.91 -16.45
C ASP A 94 10.64 -4.91 -15.29
N SER A 95 11.24 -3.72 -15.43
CA SER A 95 11.11 -2.65 -14.43
C SER A 95 9.68 -2.18 -14.28
N GLN A 96 8.90 -2.11 -15.37
CA GLN A 96 7.49 -1.75 -15.30
C GLN A 96 6.68 -2.82 -14.57
N ALA A 97 6.86 -4.09 -14.93
CA ALA A 97 6.17 -5.21 -14.26
C ALA A 97 6.50 -5.26 -12.76
N GLN A 98 7.76 -5.05 -12.38
CA GLN A 98 8.17 -4.99 -10.98
C GLN A 98 7.55 -3.81 -10.23
N ALA A 99 7.44 -2.64 -10.86
CA ALA A 99 6.80 -1.48 -10.26
C ALA A 99 5.29 -1.71 -10.06
N GLU A 100 4.62 -2.34 -11.02
CA GLU A 100 3.20 -2.72 -10.91
C GLU A 100 2.97 -3.74 -9.79
N MET A 101 3.80 -4.79 -9.70
CA MET A 101 3.75 -5.75 -8.59
C MET A 101 3.99 -5.08 -7.23
N ALA A 102 4.95 -4.15 -7.14
CA ALA A 102 5.22 -3.41 -5.90
C ALA A 102 4.02 -2.53 -5.50
N ARG A 103 3.34 -1.93 -6.48
CA ARG A 103 2.12 -1.15 -6.26
C ARG A 103 0.98 -2.04 -5.74
N GLU A 104 0.73 -3.18 -6.37
CA GLU A 104 -0.29 -4.13 -5.91
C GLU A 104 -0.02 -4.59 -4.47
N ALA A 105 1.24 -4.90 -4.14
CA ALA A 105 1.65 -5.27 -2.79
C ALA A 105 1.40 -4.14 -1.78
N ALA A 106 1.71 -2.90 -2.14
CA ALA A 106 1.45 -1.73 -1.29
C ALA A 106 -0.05 -1.48 -1.09
N GLU A 107 -0.87 -1.64 -2.14
CA GLU A 107 -2.33 -1.52 -2.06
C GLU A 107 -2.95 -2.62 -1.19
N CYS A 108 -2.44 -3.85 -1.27
CA CYS A 108 -2.85 -4.95 -0.38
C CYS A 108 -2.51 -4.63 1.08
N LEU A 109 -1.28 -4.19 1.36
CA LEU A 109 -0.86 -3.78 2.71
C LEU A 109 -1.76 -2.67 3.26
N LEU A 110 -2.05 -1.64 2.46
CA LEU A 110 -2.93 -0.55 2.87
C LEU A 110 -4.33 -1.05 3.22
N ARG A 111 -4.87 -1.98 2.44
CA ARG A 111 -6.18 -2.59 2.71
C ARG A 111 -6.18 -3.31 4.06
N ASP A 112 -5.15 -4.09 4.34
CA ASP A 112 -5.01 -4.82 5.61
C ASP A 112 -4.88 -3.86 6.81
N CYS A 113 -4.08 -2.80 6.68
CA CYS A 113 -3.95 -1.77 7.71
C CYS A 113 -5.28 -1.05 7.97
N LEU A 114 -6.04 -0.74 6.93
CA LEU A 114 -7.36 -0.10 7.05
C LEU A 114 -8.38 -1.03 7.73
N ALA A 115 -8.39 -2.30 7.35
CA ALA A 115 -9.24 -3.32 7.99
C ALA A 115 -8.90 -3.43 9.48
N ARG A 116 -7.61 -3.52 9.82
CA ARG A 116 -7.15 -3.61 11.21
C ARG A 116 -7.54 -2.38 12.03
N ARG A 117 -7.43 -1.18 11.46
CA ARG A 117 -7.88 0.06 12.11
C ARG A 117 -9.39 0.02 12.37
N ALA A 118 -10.19 -0.44 11.40
CA ALA A 118 -11.64 -0.54 11.55
C ALA A 118 -12.04 -1.52 12.67
N GLU A 119 -11.37 -2.68 12.77
CA GLU A 119 -11.56 -3.63 13.87
C GLU A 119 -11.29 -2.99 15.23
N LEU A 120 -10.16 -2.29 15.38
CA LEU A 120 -9.80 -1.63 16.64
C LEU A 120 -10.77 -0.52 17.03
N THR A 121 -11.25 0.25 16.05
CA THR A 121 -12.32 1.24 16.27
C THR A 121 -13.62 0.58 16.74
N ALA A 122 -14.02 -0.54 16.13
CA ALA A 122 -15.19 -1.28 16.59
C ALA A 122 -15.01 -1.85 18.01
N CYS A 123 -13.82 -2.36 18.34
CA CYS A 123 -13.49 -2.80 19.71
C CYS A 123 -13.57 -1.65 20.72
N LYS A 124 -13.11 -0.45 20.34
CA LYS A 124 -13.22 0.75 21.18
C LYS A 124 -14.67 1.10 21.48
N TYR A 125 -15.54 1.14 20.47
CA TYR A 125 -16.96 1.43 20.66
C TYR A 125 -17.66 0.38 21.55
N LYS A 126 -17.42 -0.91 21.30
CA LYS A 126 -17.97 -1.98 22.16
C LYS A 126 -17.53 -1.84 23.62
N ARG A 127 -16.29 -1.45 23.86
CA ARG A 127 -15.77 -1.22 25.22
C ARG A 127 -16.44 -0.03 25.88
N GLU A 128 -16.67 1.06 25.15
CA GLU A 128 -17.36 2.25 25.65
C GLU A 128 -18.81 1.95 25.99
N GLU A 129 -19.50 1.18 25.15
CA GLU A 129 -20.85 0.68 25.42
C GLU A 129 -20.90 -0.18 26.70
N LEU A 130 -19.98 -1.15 26.85
CA LEU A 130 -19.88 -1.96 28.07
C LEU A 130 -19.62 -1.11 29.31
N ALA A 131 -18.74 -0.11 29.22
CA ALA A 131 -18.48 0.80 30.33
C ALA A 131 -19.73 1.58 30.75
N GLN A 132 -20.53 2.07 29.79
CA GLN A 132 -21.79 2.75 30.06
C GLN A 132 -22.81 1.83 30.74
N THR A 133 -22.96 0.59 30.25
CA THR A 133 -23.89 -0.37 30.87
C THR A 133 -23.51 -0.73 32.31
N LEU A 134 -22.21 -0.81 32.62
CA LEU A 134 -21.74 -1.04 33.98
C LEU A 134 -22.06 0.14 34.90
N ILE A 135 -21.81 1.37 34.44
CA ILE A 135 -22.15 2.59 35.19
C ILE A 135 -23.66 2.66 35.47
N GLN A 136 -24.50 2.36 34.47
CA GLN A 136 -25.95 2.33 34.64
C GLN A 136 -26.40 1.28 35.66
N ARG A 137 -25.80 0.08 35.64
CA ARG A 137 -26.09 -0.98 36.63
C ARG A 137 -25.67 -0.56 38.04
N GLU A 138 -24.50 0.06 38.18
CA GLU A 138 -24.02 0.55 39.47
C GLU A 138 -24.93 1.66 40.03
N SER A 139 -25.36 2.62 39.20
CA SER A 139 -26.33 3.66 39.58
C SER A 139 -27.64 3.05 40.07
N LYS A 140 -28.23 2.16 39.27
CA LYS A 140 -29.50 1.50 39.63
C LYS A 140 -29.38 0.68 40.92
N SER A 141 -28.24 0.02 41.13
CA SER A 141 -27.98 -0.71 42.39
C SER A 141 -27.82 0.21 43.60
N ALA A 142 -27.32 1.43 43.39
CA ALA A 142 -27.19 2.43 44.45
C ALA A 142 -28.55 3.05 44.79
N GLU A 143 -29.38 3.33 43.79
CA GLU A 143 -30.77 3.78 43.96
C GLU A 143 -31.59 2.77 44.78
N ILE A 144 -31.60 1.49 44.39
CA ILE A 144 -32.31 0.44 45.14
C ILE A 144 -31.83 0.34 46.60
N ARG A 145 -30.51 0.44 46.83
CA ARG A 145 -29.95 0.42 48.18
C ARG A 145 -30.35 1.65 48.99
N ALA A 146 -30.47 2.82 48.36
CA ALA A 146 -30.91 4.04 49.01
C ALA A 146 -32.41 3.98 49.39
N GLU A 147 -33.24 3.37 48.53
CA GLU A 147 -34.66 3.13 48.80
C GLU A 147 -34.85 2.17 49.99
N GLN A 148 -34.11 1.05 50.04
CA GLN A 148 -34.19 0.06 51.12
C GLN A 148 -33.70 0.55 52.49
N VAL A 149 -32.93 1.63 52.55
CA VAL A 149 -32.44 2.23 53.82
C VAL A 149 -33.41 3.31 54.34
N CYS A 150 -34.31 3.80 53.48
CA CYS A 150 -35.29 4.82 53.85
C CYS A 150 -36.67 4.23 54.24
N GLU A 151 -36.87 2.92 54.10
CA GLU A 151 -38.00 2.15 54.63
C GLU A 151 -37.70 1.55 56.01
#